data_AF-A0A656K3D4-F1
#
_entry.id   AF-A0A656K3D4-F1
#
_cell.length_a   1.000
_cell.length_b   1.000
_cell.length_c   1.000
_cell.angle_alpha   90.00
_cell.angle_beta   90.00
_cell.angle_gamma   90.00
#
_symmetry.space_group_name_H-M   'P 1'
#
loop_
_entity.id
_entity.type
_entity.pdbx_description
1 polymer ?
#
loop_
_entity_poly.entity_id
_entity_poly.type
_entity_poly.pdbx_seq_one_letter_code
_entity_poly.pdbx_strand_id
1 'polypeptide(L)'
;TLPRVSLIVPTRDQLGLLRACIEGLLTATDYPNLEIIVVDNQSSDPHTLMYLQQLTERGVRVLPYPHAFNYSAINNYAVTQATGELIGLVNNDIEIIAADWLKEMVSQLLRPNVGAVGAKLLWPNRMVQHGGVVVGVNGLAAHTGNNLEQRDPGYLGMNQIT
;
A
#
# COMPACT_ATOMS: atom_id res chain seq x y z
N THR A 1 0.98 -13.39 -18.79
CA THR A 1 0.71 -13.58 -17.34
C THR A 1 0.83 -12.23 -16.66
N LEU A 2 0.19 -12.02 -15.52
CA LEU A 2 0.38 -10.78 -14.75
C LEU A 2 1.79 -10.78 -14.13
N PRO A 3 2.50 -9.63 -14.13
CA PRO A 3 3.85 -9.53 -13.58
C PRO A 3 3.85 -9.75 -12.06
N ARG A 4 4.98 -10.18 -11.49
CA ARG A 4 5.07 -10.32 -10.04
C ARG A 4 5.06 -8.94 -9.36
N VAL A 5 4.25 -8.79 -8.31
CA VAL A 5 4.22 -7.56 -7.49
C VAL A 5 4.80 -7.86 -6.11
N SER A 6 5.75 -7.05 -5.66
CA SER A 6 6.20 -7.01 -4.26
C SER A 6 5.52 -5.87 -3.53
N LEU A 7 4.61 -6.21 -2.61
CA LEU A 7 4.00 -5.27 -1.68
C LEU A 7 4.86 -5.11 -0.43
N ILE A 8 5.28 -3.87 -0.18
CA ILE A 8 6.15 -3.50 0.94
C ILE A 8 5.30 -2.79 1.99
N VAL A 9 5.31 -3.31 3.22
CA VAL A 9 4.53 -2.83 4.36
C VAL A 9 5.47 -2.50 5.52
N PRO A 10 5.96 -1.25 5.64
CA PRO A 10 6.67 -0.79 6.83
C PRO A 10 5.75 -0.81 8.05
N THR A 11 6.26 -1.26 9.20
CA THR A 11 5.47 -1.28 10.44
C THR A 11 6.34 -1.05 11.67
N ARG A 12 5.69 -0.59 12.74
CA ARG A 12 6.22 -0.57 14.10
C ARG A 12 5.04 -0.68 15.07
N ASP A 13 4.99 -1.77 15.82
CA ASP A 13 3.89 -2.08 16.75
C ASP A 13 2.51 -2.00 16.05
N GLN A 14 1.46 -1.58 16.78
CA GLN A 14 0.10 -1.39 16.26
C GLN A 14 -0.50 -2.65 15.59
N LEU A 15 -0.39 -3.79 16.28
CA LEU A 15 -0.85 -5.09 15.80
C LEU A 15 -2.25 -5.07 15.16
N GLY A 16 -3.21 -4.32 15.72
CA GLY A 16 -4.58 -4.25 15.17
C GLY A 16 -4.61 -3.77 13.72
N LEU A 17 -3.88 -2.68 13.42
CA LEU A 17 -3.78 -2.11 12.08
C LEU A 17 -3.02 -3.06 11.15
N LEU A 18 -1.83 -3.48 11.58
CA LEU A 18 -0.98 -4.37 10.79
C LEU A 18 -1.72 -5.67 10.42
N ARG A 19 -2.43 -6.27 11.37
CA ARG A 19 -3.20 -7.49 11.13
C ARG A 19 -4.30 -7.26 10.11
N ALA A 20 -5.11 -6.20 10.27
CA ALA A 20 -6.18 -5.89 9.32
C ALA A 20 -5.63 -5.71 7.90
N CYS A 21 -4.53 -4.97 7.74
CA CYS A 21 -3.86 -4.79 6.46
C CYS A 21 -3.37 -6.11 5.87
N ILE A 22 -2.57 -6.89 6.62
CA ILE A 22 -1.95 -8.12 6.11
C ILE A 22 -2.98 -9.21 5.81
N GLU A 23 -4.02 -9.37 6.64
CA GLU A 23 -5.11 -10.29 6.32
C GLU A 23 -5.83 -9.88 5.03
N GLY A 24 -6.07 -8.58 4.82
CA GLY A 24 -6.66 -8.07 3.58
C GLY A 24 -5.77 -8.35 2.35
N LEU A 25 -4.47 -8.19 2.47
CA LEU A 25 -3.53 -8.52 1.40
C LEU A 25 -3.49 -10.02 1.09
N LEU A 26 -3.57 -10.88 2.11
CA LEU A 26 -3.50 -12.33 1.94
C LEU A 26 -4.81 -12.96 1.46
N THR A 27 -5.95 -12.43 1.90
CA THR A 27 -7.25 -13.11 1.75
C THR A 27 -8.27 -12.35 0.91
N ALA A 28 -8.13 -11.03 0.81
CA ALA A 28 -9.07 -10.16 0.10
C ALA A 28 -8.45 -9.53 -1.17
N THR A 29 -7.22 -9.87 -1.54
CA THR A 29 -6.58 -9.40 -2.77
C THR A 29 -6.51 -10.52 -3.80
N ASP A 30 -7.25 -10.37 -4.89
CA ASP A 30 -7.23 -11.30 -6.02
C ASP A 30 -6.08 -10.93 -6.97
N TYR A 31 -4.87 -11.37 -6.63
CA TYR A 31 -3.69 -11.23 -7.49
C TYR A 31 -2.80 -12.49 -7.41
N PRO A 32 -2.52 -13.16 -8.54
CA PRO A 32 -1.96 -14.52 -8.52
C PRO A 32 -0.46 -14.59 -8.21
N ASN A 33 0.31 -13.52 -8.41
CA ASN A 33 1.78 -13.52 -8.27
C ASN A 33 2.24 -12.40 -7.33
N LEU A 34 1.98 -12.61 -6.05
CA LEU A 34 2.20 -11.62 -4.98
C LEU A 34 3.35 -12.03 -4.07
N GLU A 35 4.23 -11.08 -3.77
CA GLU A 35 5.17 -11.15 -2.66
C GLU A 35 4.77 -10.08 -1.63
N ILE A 36 4.64 -10.46 -0.36
CA ILE A 36 4.39 -9.51 0.73
C ILE A 36 5.65 -9.44 1.58
N ILE A 37 6.16 -8.23 1.75
CA ILE A 37 7.33 -7.92 2.57
C ILE A 37 6.90 -6.96 3.67
N VAL A 38 6.91 -7.44 4.91
CA VAL A 38 6.72 -6.59 6.09
C VAL A 38 8.07 -6.14 6.59
N VAL A 39 8.24 -4.84 6.82
CA VAL A 39 9.51 -4.30 7.34
C VAL A 39 9.31 -3.77 8.74
N ASP A 40 9.84 -4.50 9.71
CA ASP A 40 9.75 -4.17 11.12
C ASP A 40 10.79 -3.11 11.50
N ASN A 41 10.32 -1.89 11.82
CA ASN A 41 11.16 -0.83 12.31
C ASN A 41 11.18 -0.80 13.85
N GLN A 42 11.76 -1.83 14.43
CA GLN A 42 12.02 -1.95 15.88
C GLN A 42 10.72 -1.98 16.70
N SER A 43 9.78 -2.86 16.34
CA SER A 43 8.63 -3.17 17.20
C SER A 43 9.11 -3.65 18.58
N SER A 44 8.36 -3.28 19.60
CA SER A 44 8.64 -3.58 21.01
C SER A 44 7.47 -4.25 21.72
N ASP A 45 6.26 -4.16 21.15
CA ASP A 45 5.08 -4.84 21.64
C ASP A 45 5.21 -6.37 21.44
N PRO A 46 5.16 -7.18 22.51
CA PRO A 46 5.28 -8.63 22.42
C PRO A 46 4.24 -9.28 21.51
N HIS A 47 3.02 -8.73 21.44
CA HIS A 47 1.98 -9.27 20.58
C HIS A 47 2.28 -9.03 19.09
N THR A 48 2.80 -7.85 18.76
CA THR A 48 3.27 -7.54 17.40
C THR A 48 4.43 -8.45 17.01
N LEU A 49 5.43 -8.63 17.87
CA LEU A 49 6.57 -9.51 17.60
C LEU A 49 6.15 -10.97 17.36
N MET A 50 5.23 -11.49 18.17
CA MET A 50 4.66 -12.82 17.98
C MET A 50 3.91 -12.94 16.65
N TYR A 51 3.14 -11.92 16.26
CA TYR A 51 2.44 -11.92 14.97
C TYR A 51 3.41 -11.89 13.78
N LEU A 52 4.49 -11.09 13.85
CA LEU A 52 5.52 -11.06 12.82
C LEU A 52 6.18 -12.43 12.62
N GLN A 53 6.39 -13.20 13.69
CA GLN A 53 6.86 -14.58 13.59
C GLN A 53 5.85 -15.48 12.86
N GLN A 54 4.57 -15.40 13.22
CA GLN A 54 3.49 -16.15 12.55
C GLN A 54 3.35 -15.81 11.05
N LEU A 55 3.60 -14.56 10.67
CA LEU A 55 3.58 -14.15 9.26
C LEU A 55 4.63 -14.88 8.42
N THR A 56 5.81 -15.13 8.99
CA THR A 56 6.88 -15.86 8.31
C THR A 56 6.45 -17.29 7.96
N GLU A 57 5.70 -17.95 8.84
CA GLU A 57 5.14 -19.30 8.62
C GLU A 57 4.10 -19.32 7.50
N ARG A 58 3.46 -18.18 7.22
CA ARG A 58 2.46 -18.01 6.16
C ARG A 58 3.05 -17.55 4.83
N GLY A 59 4.38 -17.53 4.71
CA GLY A 59 5.08 -17.14 3.47
C GLY A 59 5.24 -15.63 3.27
N VAL A 60 4.89 -14.80 4.27
CA VAL A 60 5.20 -13.37 4.26
C VAL A 60 6.66 -13.17 4.68
N ARG A 61 7.40 -12.37 3.94
CA ARG A 61 8.80 -12.05 4.29
C ARG A 61 8.80 -10.94 5.32
N VAL A 62 9.41 -11.17 6.48
CA VAL A 62 9.59 -10.14 7.51
C VAL A 62 11.06 -9.72 7.53
N LEU A 63 11.32 -8.43 7.30
CA LEU A 63 12.66 -7.85 7.30
C LEU A 63 12.83 -6.93 8.51
N PRO A 64 13.89 -7.08 9.32
CA PRO A 64 14.20 -6.11 10.35
C PRO A 64 14.83 -4.84 9.74
N TYR A 65 14.46 -3.67 10.25
CA TYR A 65 15.12 -2.39 9.95
C TYR A 65 15.58 -1.71 11.25
N PRO A 66 16.80 -2.03 11.73
CA PRO A 66 17.32 -1.61 13.03
C PRO A 66 17.95 -0.20 12.98
N HIS A 67 17.30 0.74 12.28
CA HIS A 67 17.73 2.13 12.19
C HIS A 67 16.62 3.09 12.61
N ALA A 68 16.99 4.35 12.85
CA ALA A 68 16.01 5.40 13.16
C ALA A 68 14.94 5.48 12.06
N PHE A 69 13.72 5.82 12.47
CA PHE A 69 12.59 5.87 11.55
C PHE A 69 12.83 6.85 10.41
N ASN A 70 12.73 6.35 9.18
CA ASN A 70 12.62 7.14 7.97
C ASN A 70 11.82 6.33 6.96
N TYR A 71 10.59 6.76 6.68
CA TYR A 71 9.64 6.00 5.87
C TYR A 71 10.19 5.67 4.46
N SER A 72 10.83 6.64 3.81
CA SER A 72 11.42 6.43 2.48
C SER A 72 12.63 5.50 2.53
N ALA A 73 13.51 5.63 3.54
CA ALA A 73 14.67 4.76 3.67
C ALA A 73 14.29 3.30 3.98
N ILE A 74 13.24 3.09 4.77
CA ILE A 74 12.69 1.75 5.06
C ILE A 74 12.19 1.10 3.77
N ASN A 75 11.37 1.82 3.00
CA ASN A 75 10.86 1.33 1.72
C ASN A 75 11.99 1.04 0.73
N ASN A 76 12.95 1.98 0.57
CA ASN A 76 14.08 1.80 -0.33
C ASN A 76 14.94 0.59 0.06
N TYR A 77 15.17 0.38 1.36
CA TYR A 77 15.86 -0.83 1.85
C TYR A 77 15.12 -2.10 1.41
N ALA A 78 13.80 -2.15 1.63
CA ALA A 78 12.96 -3.28 1.27
C ALA A 78 12.93 -3.55 -0.25
N VAL A 79 12.90 -2.50 -1.07
CA VAL A 79 12.94 -2.60 -2.53
C VAL A 79 14.19 -3.34 -3.01
N THR A 80 15.34 -3.15 -2.36
CA THR A 80 16.57 -3.90 -2.74
C THR A 80 16.49 -5.40 -2.45
N GLN A 81 15.52 -5.82 -1.64
CA GLN A 81 15.28 -7.21 -1.26
C GLN A 81 14.09 -7.82 -2.00
N ALA A 82 13.30 -7.01 -2.71
CA ALA A 82 12.11 -7.42 -3.43
C ALA A 82 12.45 -8.21 -4.69
N THR A 83 11.57 -9.14 -5.05
CA THR A 83 11.75 -10.02 -6.22
C THR A 83 10.69 -9.82 -7.31
N GLY A 84 9.76 -8.89 -7.09
CA GLY A 84 8.73 -8.49 -8.03
C GLY A 84 9.28 -7.62 -9.16
N GLU A 85 8.67 -7.74 -10.32
CA GLU A 85 8.89 -6.83 -11.45
C GLU A 85 8.29 -5.45 -11.17
N LEU A 86 7.24 -5.43 -10.35
CA LEU A 86 6.55 -4.22 -9.90
C LEU A 86 6.65 -4.10 -8.37
N ILE A 87 6.74 -2.86 -7.90
CA ILE A 87 6.78 -2.52 -6.48
C ILE A 87 5.49 -1.81 -6.09
N GLY A 88 4.83 -2.29 -5.03
CA GLY A 88 3.73 -1.58 -4.38
C GLY A 88 4.14 -1.16 -2.97
N LEU A 89 4.06 0.15 -2.69
CA LEU A 89 4.32 0.68 -1.35
C LEU A 89 2.99 0.83 -0.62
N VAL A 90 2.84 0.16 0.52
CA VAL A 90 1.57 0.03 1.23
C VAL A 90 1.76 0.40 2.69
N ASN A 91 0.89 1.27 3.21
CA ASN A 91 0.88 1.56 4.65
C ASN A 91 0.28 0.39 5.42
N ASN A 92 0.71 0.20 6.67
CA ASN A 92 0.21 -0.88 7.52
C ASN A 92 -1.22 -0.64 8.07
N ASP A 93 -1.85 0.47 7.74
CA ASP A 93 -3.15 0.92 8.28
C ASP A 93 -4.25 1.03 7.21
N ILE A 94 -4.11 0.31 6.09
CA ILE A 94 -5.15 0.21 5.05
C ILE A 94 -6.06 -1.01 5.24
N GLU A 95 -7.25 -0.94 4.67
CA GLU A 95 -8.18 -2.05 4.53
C GLU A 95 -8.51 -2.28 3.06
N ILE A 96 -8.50 -3.55 2.62
CA ILE A 96 -8.85 -3.91 1.25
C ILE A 96 -10.37 -3.99 1.13
N ILE A 97 -10.95 -3.10 0.32
CA ILE A 97 -12.41 -2.98 0.13
C ILE A 97 -12.90 -3.48 -1.23
N ALA A 98 -11.98 -3.81 -2.14
CA ALA A 98 -12.25 -4.32 -3.48
C ALA A 98 -11.15 -5.32 -3.84
N ALA A 99 -11.52 -6.54 -4.28
CA ALA A 99 -10.54 -7.62 -4.43
C ALA A 99 -9.62 -7.46 -5.64
N ASP A 100 -10.09 -6.76 -6.66
CA ASP A 100 -9.41 -6.50 -7.93
C ASP A 100 -8.52 -5.26 -7.93
N TRP A 101 -8.43 -4.54 -6.79
CA TRP A 101 -7.71 -3.26 -6.68
C TRP A 101 -6.30 -3.29 -7.30
N LEU A 102 -5.54 -4.36 -7.05
CA LEU A 102 -4.16 -4.47 -7.51
C LEU A 102 -4.09 -4.79 -9.01
N LYS A 103 -5.02 -5.60 -9.54
CA LYS A 103 -5.10 -5.86 -10.98
C LYS A 103 -5.33 -4.55 -11.74
N GLU A 104 -6.19 -3.70 -11.21
CA GLU A 104 -6.52 -2.43 -11.82
C GLU A 104 -5.38 -1.41 -11.73
N MET A 105 -4.69 -1.33 -10.60
CA MET A 105 -3.47 -0.52 -10.53
C MET A 105 -2.38 -1.00 -11.49
N VAL A 106 -2.18 -2.31 -11.61
CA VAL A 106 -1.20 -2.90 -12.53
C VAL A 106 -1.60 -2.64 -13.98
N SER A 107 -2.88 -2.73 -14.33
CA SER A 107 -3.35 -2.46 -15.71
C SER A 107 -3.05 -1.03 -16.13
N GLN A 108 -3.24 -0.06 -15.22
CA GLN A 108 -2.87 1.34 -15.45
C GLN A 108 -1.36 1.54 -15.54
N LEU A 109 -0.59 0.88 -14.67
CA LEU A 109 0.87 1.03 -14.63
C LEU A 109 1.54 0.49 -15.89
N LEU A 110 0.98 -0.53 -16.52
CA LEU A 110 1.50 -1.12 -17.76
C LEU A 110 1.19 -0.30 -19.02
N ARG A 111 0.45 0.81 -18.91
CA ARG A 111 0.18 1.69 -20.05
C ARG A 111 1.46 2.43 -20.46
N PRO A 112 1.67 2.68 -21.77
CA PRO A 112 2.81 3.48 -22.23
C PRO A 112 2.86 4.84 -21.56
N ASN A 113 4.06 5.27 -21.17
CA ASN A 113 4.35 6.56 -20.51
C ASN A 113 3.81 6.71 -19.07
N VAL A 114 3.32 5.65 -18.42
CA VAL A 114 2.96 5.68 -17.00
C VAL A 114 4.16 5.24 -16.15
N GLY A 115 4.62 6.11 -15.26
CA GLY A 115 5.75 5.82 -14.35
C GLY A 115 5.34 5.35 -12.96
N ALA A 116 4.14 5.72 -12.50
CA ALA A 116 3.60 5.34 -11.19
C ALA A 116 2.07 5.45 -11.20
N VAL A 117 1.41 4.64 -10.36
CA VAL A 117 -0.04 4.66 -10.14
C VAL A 117 -0.29 4.65 -8.63
N GLY A 118 -1.24 5.46 -8.17
CA GLY A 118 -1.73 5.47 -6.78
C GLY A 118 -3.17 5.00 -6.71
N ALA A 119 -3.52 4.28 -5.65
CA ALA A 119 -4.90 3.90 -5.39
C ALA A 119 -5.73 5.13 -4.96
N LYS A 120 -7.02 5.12 -5.29
CA LYS A 120 -7.99 5.98 -4.61
C LYS A 120 -8.20 5.45 -3.19
N LEU A 121 -7.84 6.22 -2.18
CA LEU A 121 -8.06 5.85 -0.77
C LEU A 121 -9.29 6.55 -0.21
N LEU A 122 -10.01 5.86 0.65
CA LEU A 122 -11.21 6.35 1.32
C LEU A 122 -11.00 6.31 2.83
N TRP A 123 -11.57 7.29 3.51
CA TRP A 123 -11.82 7.22 4.94
C TRP A 123 -12.95 6.22 5.24
N PRO A 124 -13.08 5.73 6.49
CA PRO A 124 -14.17 4.83 6.87
C PRO A 124 -15.59 5.38 6.58
N ASN A 125 -15.76 6.70 6.61
CA ASN A 125 -17.01 7.38 6.26
C ASN A 125 -17.26 7.49 4.74
N ARG A 126 -16.44 6.85 3.91
CA ARG A 126 -16.50 6.87 2.43
C ARG A 126 -16.21 8.22 1.78
N MET A 127 -15.69 9.19 2.53
CA MET A 127 -15.07 10.38 1.96
C MET A 127 -13.72 10.00 1.35
N VAL A 128 -13.34 10.67 0.27
CA VAL A 128 -12.03 10.47 -0.35
C VAL A 128 -10.94 10.97 0.60
N GLN A 129 -9.97 10.11 0.88
CA GLN A 129 -8.74 10.46 1.60
C GLN A 129 -7.64 10.86 0.61
N HIS A 130 -7.55 10.13 -0.50
CA HIS A 130 -6.55 10.32 -1.55
C HIS A 130 -7.19 10.06 -2.91
N GLY A 131 -7.45 11.12 -3.68
CA GLY A 131 -7.92 11.04 -5.07
C GLY A 131 -6.78 11.27 -6.09
N GLY A 132 -5.53 11.12 -5.67
CA GLY A 132 -4.33 11.41 -6.46
C GLY A 132 -3.49 12.54 -5.84
N VAL A 133 -2.38 12.86 -6.52
CA VAL A 133 -1.45 13.93 -6.12
C VAL A 133 -1.32 14.94 -7.25
N VAL A 134 -1.45 16.22 -6.92
CA VAL A 134 -1.14 17.35 -7.80
C VAL A 134 0.09 18.09 -7.31
N VAL A 135 0.93 18.53 -8.23
CA VAL A 135 2.12 19.33 -7.93
C VAL A 135 1.87 20.80 -8.26
N GLY A 136 2.55 21.70 -7.54
CA GLY A 136 2.49 23.15 -7.76
C GLY A 136 1.52 23.90 -6.85
N VAL A 137 0.77 23.20 -5.99
CA VAL A 137 -0.08 23.83 -4.97
C VAL A 137 0.83 24.51 -3.94
N ASN A 138 0.92 25.84 -4.00
CA ASN A 138 1.88 26.63 -3.21
C ASN A 138 3.34 26.17 -3.37
N GLY A 139 3.71 25.65 -4.55
CA GLY A 139 5.05 25.10 -4.79
C GLY A 139 5.30 23.72 -4.18
N LEU A 140 4.25 23.06 -3.67
CA LEU A 140 4.30 21.74 -3.04
C LEU A 140 3.45 20.72 -3.81
N ALA A 141 3.55 19.47 -3.40
CA ALA A 141 2.62 18.42 -3.78
C ALA A 141 1.45 18.38 -2.78
N ALA A 142 0.23 18.15 -3.26
CA ALA A 142 -0.97 18.05 -2.43
C ALA A 142 -1.88 16.92 -2.90
N HIS A 143 -2.64 16.35 -1.96
CA HIS A 143 -3.71 15.41 -2.29
C HIS A 143 -4.93 16.14 -2.85
N THR A 144 -5.60 15.49 -3.79
CA THR A 144 -6.83 16.01 -4.45
C THR A 144 -8.03 15.14 -4.10
N GLY A 145 -9.22 15.73 -4.15
CA GLY A 145 -10.49 15.02 -3.97
C GLY A 145 -10.96 14.91 -2.52
N ASN A 146 -10.21 15.42 -1.53
CA ASN A 146 -10.49 15.22 -0.10
C ASN A 146 -11.84 15.78 0.39
N ASN A 147 -12.51 16.60 -0.42
CA ASN A 147 -13.85 17.14 -0.16
C ASN A 147 -14.97 16.38 -0.89
N LEU A 148 -14.64 15.29 -1.58
CA LEU A 148 -15.57 14.52 -2.40
C LEU A 148 -15.97 13.22 -1.69
N GLU A 149 -17.22 12.81 -1.88
CA GLU A 149 -17.67 11.47 -1.55
C GLU A 149 -17.16 10.44 -2.57
N GLN A 150 -17.14 9.16 -2.19
CA GLN A 150 -16.63 8.06 -3.03
C GLN A 150 -17.17 8.06 -4.47
N ARG A 151 -18.44 8.40 -4.67
CA ARG A 151 -19.12 8.32 -5.98
C ARG A 151 -19.33 9.68 -6.66
N ASP A 152 -18.97 10.78 -6.00
CA ASP A 152 -19.05 12.10 -6.61
C ASP A 152 -18.18 12.13 -7.88
N PRO A 153 -18.67 12.56 -9.05
CA PRO A 153 -17.85 12.67 -10.25
C PRO A 153 -16.65 13.63 -10.08
N GLY A 154 -16.77 14.63 -9.23
CA GLY A 154 -15.80 15.71 -9.10
C GLY A 154 -15.66 16.53 -10.38
N TYR A 155 -14.66 17.40 -10.40
CA TYR A 155 -14.37 18.23 -11.57
C TYR A 155 -14.01 17.34 -12.78
N LEU A 156 -14.75 17.49 -13.87
CA LEU A 156 -14.57 16.75 -15.14
C LEU A 156 -14.50 15.20 -14.97
N GLY A 157 -15.18 14.64 -13.96
CA GLY A 157 -15.21 13.20 -13.75
C GLY A 157 -13.91 12.61 -13.19
N MET A 158 -12.95 13.44 -12.75
CA MET A 158 -11.64 12.98 -12.30
C MET A 158 -11.70 12.02 -11.10
N ASN A 159 -12.77 12.05 -10.30
CA ASN A 159 -12.91 11.18 -9.13
C ASN A 159 -13.48 9.78 -9.49
N GLN A 160 -13.87 9.56 -10.74
CA GLN A 160 -14.42 8.30 -11.24
C GLN A 160 -13.49 7.56 -12.20
N ILE A 161 -12.25 8.03 -12.38
CA ILE A 161 -11.27 7.37 -13.24
C ILE A 161 -10.76 6.12 -12.53
N THR A 162 -10.98 4.97 -13.16
CA THR A 162 -10.43 3.65 -12.81
C THR A 162 -9.17 3.39 -13.60
#